data_AF-A0A7Y3DE54-F1
#
_entry.id   AF-A0A7Y3DE54-F1
#
_cell.length_a   1.000
_cell.length_b   1.000
_cell.length_c   1.000
_cell.angle_alpha   90.00
_cell.angle_beta   90.00
_cell.angle_gamma   90.00
#
_symmetry.space_group_name_H-M   'P 1'
#
loop_
_entity.id
_entity.type
_entity.pdbx_description
1 polymer ?
#
loop_
_entity_poly.entity_id
_entity_poly.type
_entity_poly.pdbx_seq_one_letter_code
_entity_poly.pdbx_strand_id
1 'polypeptide(L)'
;MGLDRTEQLNWTIAGGALATSAALAPAPFTLSMALGVALEAANYRALRRSTELFFGGEIVGGRAWSAGFGLRFAFLAIAMTVAVGSGAHPVGLVIGLSTIVPAVIVAALRQPVVAPVDAPPAPPPDDPSWDEWNAWTASERHHDAEDDDQ
;
A
#
# COMPACT_ATOMS: atom_id res chain seq x y z
N MET A 1 1.01 22.38 1.87
CA MET A 1 0.88 20.98 1.43
C MET A 1 -0.24 20.35 2.24
N GLY A 2 -1.40 20.11 1.64
CA GLY A 2 -2.52 19.45 2.32
C GLY A 2 -2.24 17.96 2.49
N LEU A 3 -2.74 17.35 3.57
CA LEU A 3 -2.72 15.90 3.71
C LEU A 3 -3.54 15.28 2.58
N ASP A 4 -3.02 14.22 1.97
CA ASP A 4 -3.78 13.42 1.01
C ASP A 4 -5.02 12.82 1.66
N ARG A 5 -6.06 12.57 0.86
CA ARG A 5 -7.35 12.08 1.36
C ARG A 5 -7.22 10.74 2.09
N THR A 6 -6.30 9.87 1.64
CA THR A 6 -6.02 8.59 2.29
C THR A 6 -5.37 8.77 3.66
N GLU A 7 -4.43 9.73 3.76
CA GLU A 7 -3.75 10.03 5.02
C GLU A 7 -4.72 10.68 6.02
N GLN A 8 -5.60 11.58 5.58
CA GLN A 8 -6.67 12.12 6.42
C GLN A 8 -7.57 11.02 6.97
N LEU A 9 -8.00 10.10 6.09
CA LEU A 9 -8.83 8.97 6.48
C LEU A 9 -8.11 8.05 7.49
N ASN A 10 -6.83 7.76 7.27
CA ASN A 10 -6.02 7.00 8.22
C ASN A 10 -5.99 7.67 9.60
N TRP A 11 -5.71 8.98 9.67
CA TRP A 11 -5.71 9.71 10.94
C TRP A 11 -7.08 9.69 11.63
N THR A 12 -8.18 9.77 10.88
CA THR A 12 -9.52 9.65 11.48
C THR A 12 -9.79 8.26 12.06
N ILE A 13 -9.38 7.21 11.34
CA ILE A 13 -9.55 5.82 11.78
C ILE A 13 -8.66 5.55 12.99
N ALA A 14 -7.39 5.92 12.91
CA ALA A 14 -6.43 5.75 13.99
C ALA A 14 -6.85 6.54 15.24
N GLY A 15 -7.28 7.79 15.08
CA GLY A 15 -7.78 8.61 16.19
C GLY A 15 -9.01 8.00 16.86
N GLY A 16 -9.99 7.52 16.08
CA GLY A 16 -11.16 6.83 16.61
C GLY A 16 -10.79 5.53 17.33
N ALA A 17 -9.93 4.72 16.73
CA ALA A 17 -9.50 3.45 17.28
C ALA A 17 -8.71 3.64 18.59
N LEU A 18 -7.85 4.66 18.68
CA LEU A 18 -7.15 5.03 19.91
C LEU A 18 -8.10 5.55 20.99
N ALA A 19 -9.09 6.37 20.64
CA ALA A 19 -10.10 6.86 21.59
C ALA A 19 -10.94 5.70 22.15
N THR A 20 -11.38 4.77 21.30
CA THR A 20 -12.10 3.56 21.72
C THR A 20 -11.22 2.68 22.61
N SER A 21 -9.95 2.47 22.24
CA SER A 21 -8.99 1.72 23.05
C SER A 21 -8.76 2.38 24.41
N ALA A 22 -8.58 3.69 24.47
CA ALA A 22 -8.38 4.42 25.73
C ALA A 22 -9.61 4.31 26.66
N ALA A 23 -10.81 4.20 26.11
CA ALA A 23 -12.04 4.07 26.88
C ALA A 23 -12.31 2.63 27.36
N LEU A 24 -11.90 1.61 26.60
CA LEU A 24 -12.34 0.22 26.80
C LEU A 24 -11.21 -0.78 27.09
N ALA A 25 -9.95 -0.41 26.88
CA ALA A 25 -8.81 -1.32 26.97
C ALA A 25 -7.76 -0.86 28.00
N PRO A 26 -6.93 -1.80 28.52
CA PRO A 26 -5.85 -1.47 29.43
C PRO A 26 -4.81 -0.52 28.81
N ALA A 27 -4.18 0.33 29.64
CA ALA A 27 -3.17 1.29 29.19
C ALA A 27 -2.01 0.66 28.38
N PRO A 28 -1.44 -0.51 28.73
CA PRO A 28 -0.38 -1.14 27.93
C PRO A 28 -0.83 -1.49 26.51
N PHE A 29 -2.08 -1.92 26.34
CA PHE A 29 -2.65 -2.21 25.03
C PHE A 29 -2.79 -0.93 24.20
N THR A 30 -3.39 0.11 24.77
CA THR A 30 -3.58 1.41 24.11
C THR A 30 -2.26 2.06 23.71
N LEU A 31 -1.25 2.01 24.58
CA LEU A 31 0.10 2.53 24.27
C LEU A 31 0.78 1.73 23.16
N SER A 32 0.65 0.40 23.16
CA SER A 32 1.21 -0.45 22.11
C SER A 32 0.54 -0.20 20.76
N MET A 33 -0.77 0.05 20.78
CA MET A 33 -1.53 0.45 19.61
C MET A 33 -1.13 1.83 19.10
N ALA A 34 -0.95 2.81 19.98
CA ALA A 34 -0.44 4.13 19.61
C ALA A 34 0.95 4.05 18.97
N LEU A 35 1.84 3.21 19.51
CA LEU A 35 3.14 2.92 18.92
C LEU A 35 3.00 2.29 17.53
N GLY A 36 2.10 1.31 17.37
CA GLY A 36 1.80 0.71 16.07
C GLY A 36 1.34 1.72 15.03
N VAL A 37 0.42 2.63 15.39
CA VAL A 37 -0.05 3.73 14.53
C VAL A 37 1.11 4.65 14.13
N ALA A 38 1.99 5.01 15.08
CA ALA A 38 3.13 5.87 14.79
C ALA A 38 4.12 5.22 13.80
N LEU A 39 4.41 3.93 14.00
CA LEU A 39 5.27 3.15 13.11
C LEU A 39 4.66 3.00 11.72
N GLU A 40 3.36 2.72 11.65
CA GLU A 40 2.61 2.67 10.40
C GLU A 40 2.68 3.99 9.65
N ALA A 41 2.34 5.11 10.29
CA ALA A 41 2.35 6.42 9.65
C ALA A 41 3.74 6.80 9.10
N ALA A 42 4.80 6.47 9.85
CA ALA A 42 6.18 6.65 9.38
C ALA A 42 6.48 5.76 8.18
N ASN A 43 6.12 4.47 8.24
CA ASN A 43 6.33 3.51 7.17
C ASN A 43 5.55 3.89 5.90
N TYR A 44 4.29 4.30 6.03
CA TYR A 44 3.43 4.72 4.92
C TYR A 44 3.96 5.96 4.22
N ARG A 45 4.34 7.01 4.96
CA ARG A 45 4.95 8.22 4.36
C ARG A 45 6.23 7.90 3.61
N ALA A 46 7.05 7.03 4.20
CA ALA A 46 8.28 6.61 3.58
C ALA A 46 7.99 5.82 2.29
N LEU A 47 7.03 4.88 2.33
CA LEU A 47 6.59 4.08 1.18
C LEU A 47 6.08 4.97 0.05
N ARG A 48 5.18 5.89 0.38
CA ARG A 48 4.63 6.83 -0.58
C ARG A 48 5.71 7.66 -1.26
N ARG A 49 6.65 8.23 -0.50
CA ARG A 49 7.76 8.98 -1.07
C ARG A 49 8.60 8.12 -2.01
N SER A 50 8.89 6.86 -1.65
CA SER A 50 9.62 5.96 -2.55
C SER A 50 8.82 5.59 -3.81
N THR A 51 7.50 5.47 -3.70
CA THR A 51 6.62 5.20 -4.84
C THR A 51 6.55 6.39 -5.80
N GLU A 52 6.44 7.61 -5.27
CA GLU A 52 6.49 8.86 -6.06
C GLU A 52 7.83 8.99 -6.81
N LEU A 53 8.95 8.70 -6.14
CA LEU A 53 10.28 8.70 -6.77
C LEU A 53 10.43 7.60 -7.83
N PHE A 54 9.86 6.42 -7.59
CA PHE A 54 9.90 5.29 -8.53
C PHE A 54 9.12 5.60 -9.80
N PHE A 55 7.86 6.02 -9.68
CA PHE A 55 7.02 6.36 -10.82
C PHE A 55 7.42 7.69 -11.49
N GLY A 56 8.12 8.58 -10.77
CA GLY A 56 8.73 9.78 -11.34
C GLY A 56 9.99 9.50 -12.18
N GLY A 57 10.46 8.25 -12.25
CA GLY A 57 11.65 7.87 -13.01
C GLY A 57 12.99 8.25 -12.35
N GLU A 58 12.97 8.71 -11.09
CA GLU A 58 14.18 9.14 -10.38
C GLU A 58 15.00 7.95 -9.84
N ILE A 59 14.39 6.76 -9.71
CA ILE A 59 15.08 5.56 -9.24
C ILE A 59 15.63 4.77 -10.42
N VAL A 60 16.90 5.01 -10.73
CA VAL A 60 17.67 4.29 -11.74
C VAL A 60 18.12 2.93 -11.17
N GLY A 61 17.22 1.96 -11.10
CA GLY A 61 17.57 0.54 -10.92
C GLY A 61 16.80 -0.21 -9.83
N GLY A 62 16.20 -1.34 -10.21
CA GLY A 62 15.41 -2.20 -9.32
C GLY A 62 16.17 -2.71 -8.08
N ARG A 63 17.48 -2.93 -8.17
CA ARG A 63 18.30 -3.38 -7.02
C ARG A 63 18.37 -2.37 -5.88
N ALA A 64 18.49 -1.08 -6.18
CA ALA A 64 18.53 -0.03 -5.16
C ALA A 64 17.16 0.12 -4.48
N TRP A 65 16.09 0.00 -5.26
CA TRP A 65 14.71 0.01 -4.77
C TRP A 65 14.42 -1.17 -3.83
N SER A 66 14.74 -2.40 -4.25
CA SER A 66 14.57 -3.60 -3.42
C SER A 66 15.41 -3.56 -2.14
N ALA A 67 16.65 -3.05 -2.21
CA ALA A 67 17.51 -2.89 -1.05
C ALA A 67 16.94 -1.90 -0.02
N GLY A 68 16.43 -0.75 -0.49
CA GLY A 68 15.76 0.23 0.37
C GLY A 68 14.50 -0.32 1.03
N PHE A 69 13.74 -1.12 0.29
CA PHE A 69 12.56 -1.81 0.81
C PHE A 69 12.94 -2.84 1.89
N GLY A 70 13.91 -3.71 1.60
CA GLY A 70 14.42 -4.70 2.55
C GLY A 70 14.94 -4.08 3.83
N LEU A 71 15.68 -2.97 3.72
CA LEU A 71 16.19 -2.24 4.89
C LEU A 71 15.06 -1.69 5.78
N ARG A 72 13.96 -1.19 5.19
CA ARG A 72 12.79 -0.77 5.98
C ARG A 72 12.13 -1.91 6.72
N PHE A 73 11.93 -3.05 6.06
CA PHE A 73 11.37 -4.23 6.72
C PHE A 73 12.27 -4.72 7.85
N ALA A 74 13.60 -4.66 7.68
CA ALA A 74 14.54 -4.96 8.75
C ALA A 74 14.39 -3.97 9.93
N PHE A 75 14.33 -2.66 9.67
CA PHE A 75 14.11 -1.66 10.72
C PHE A 75 12.76 -1.85 11.43
N LEU A 76 11.69 -2.13 10.70
CA LEU A 76 10.38 -2.38 11.27
C LEU A 76 10.39 -3.64 12.13
N ALA A 77 11.01 -4.72 11.65
CA ALA A 77 11.16 -5.96 12.41
C ALA A 77 11.95 -5.73 13.71
N ILE A 78 13.08 -5.02 13.65
CA ILE A 78 13.87 -4.65 14.82
C ILE A 78 13.03 -3.81 15.80
N ALA A 79 12.33 -2.78 15.31
CA ALA A 79 11.48 -1.93 16.14
C ALA A 79 10.37 -2.74 16.83
N MET A 80 9.74 -3.67 16.11
CA MET A 80 8.73 -4.57 16.68
C MET A 80 9.32 -5.51 17.74
N THR A 81 10.49 -6.12 17.48
CA THR A 81 11.16 -6.99 18.45
C THR A 81 11.55 -6.23 19.70
N VAL A 82 12.09 -5.01 19.57
CA VAL A 82 12.42 -4.15 20.72
C VAL A 82 11.15 -3.76 21.48
N ALA A 83 10.08 -3.36 20.79
CA ALA A 83 8.82 -2.99 21.42
C ALA A 83 8.26 -4.15 22.24
N VAL A 84 8.13 -5.34 21.65
CA VAL A 84 7.62 -6.53 22.35
C VAL A 84 8.56 -6.95 23.49
N GLY A 85 9.88 -6.93 23.27
CA GLY A 85 10.87 -7.20 24.31
C GLY A 85 10.81 -6.24 25.50
N SER A 86 10.35 -5.01 25.28
CA SER A 86 10.13 -4.00 26.33
C SER A 86 8.76 -4.09 27.02
N GLY A 87 7.94 -5.08 26.67
CA GLY A 87 6.61 -5.31 27.27
C GLY A 87 5.43 -4.70 26.48
N ALA A 88 5.64 -4.31 25.21
CA ALA A 88 4.52 -3.91 24.36
C ALA A 88 3.56 -5.09 24.13
N HIS A 89 2.26 -4.81 24.20
CA HIS A 89 1.21 -5.77 23.92
C HIS A 89 1.18 -6.08 22.41
N PRO A 90 1.48 -7.31 21.98
CA PRO A 90 1.67 -7.63 20.56
C PRO A 90 0.40 -7.38 19.74
N VAL A 91 -0.77 -7.72 20.29
CA VAL A 91 -2.05 -7.49 19.61
C VAL A 91 -2.34 -6.00 19.40
N GLY A 92 -2.07 -5.15 20.39
CA GLY A 92 -2.27 -3.71 20.26
C GLY A 92 -1.37 -3.15 19.18
N LEU A 93 -0.11 -3.56 19.16
CA LEU A 93 0.88 -3.15 18.17
C LEU A 93 0.47 -3.55 16.73
N VAL A 94 0.00 -4.79 16.54
CA VAL A 94 -0.49 -5.26 15.22
C VAL A 94 -1.73 -4.49 14.78
N ILE A 95 -2.69 -4.25 15.68
CA ILE A 95 -3.88 -3.45 15.37
C ILE A 95 -3.46 -2.04 14.96
N GLY A 96 -2.57 -1.40 15.72
CA GLY A 96 -2.03 -0.08 15.39
C GLY A 96 -1.32 -0.05 14.03
N LEU A 97 -0.53 -1.07 13.71
CA LEU A 97 0.15 -1.18 12.40
C LEU A 97 -0.83 -1.33 11.23
N SER A 98 -2.03 -1.84 11.50
CA SER A 98 -3.02 -2.15 10.47
C SER A 98 -4.02 -1.03 10.19
N THR A 99 -3.97 0.11 10.90
CA THR A 99 -4.99 1.17 10.79
C THR A 99 -5.11 1.79 9.39
N ILE A 100 -4.03 1.75 8.62
CA ILE A 100 -3.99 2.24 7.24
C ILE A 100 -4.73 1.35 6.25
N VAL A 101 -4.84 0.05 6.52
CA VAL A 101 -5.46 -0.93 5.62
C VAL A 101 -6.90 -0.53 5.26
N PRO A 102 -7.82 -0.27 6.21
CA PRO A 102 -9.16 0.18 5.87
C PRO A 102 -9.15 1.53 5.14
N ALA A 103 -8.21 2.43 5.44
CA ALA A 103 -8.12 3.70 4.73
C ALA A 103 -7.77 3.49 3.25
N VAL A 104 -6.81 2.61 2.97
CA VAL A 104 -6.39 2.24 1.61
C VAL A 104 -7.52 1.52 0.86
N ILE A 105 -8.23 0.58 1.51
CA ILE A 105 -9.38 -0.10 0.90
C ILE A 105 -10.45 0.90 0.49
N VAL A 106 -10.84 1.81 1.39
CA VAL A 106 -11.84 2.85 1.09
C VAL A 106 -11.36 3.79 0.00
N ALA A 107 -10.07 4.15 0.00
CA ALA A 107 -9.50 4.98 -1.06
C ALA A 107 -9.54 4.25 -2.41
N ALA A 108 -9.15 2.98 -2.47
CA ALA A 108 -9.15 2.16 -3.67
C ALA A 108 -10.56 1.98 -4.25
N LEU A 109 -11.55 1.71 -3.40
CA LEU A 109 -12.96 1.56 -3.82
C LEU A 109 -13.56 2.85 -4.40
N ARG A 110 -12.94 4.01 -4.16
CA ARG A 110 -13.39 5.32 -4.65
C ARG A 110 -12.65 5.79 -5.88
N GLN A 111 -11.62 5.07 -6.34
CA GLN A 111 -10.90 5.46 -7.54
C GLN A 111 -11.71 5.06 -8.79
N PRO A 112 -12.02 6.01 -9.70
CA PRO A 112 -12.56 5.64 -11.00
C PRO A 112 -11.51 4.83 -11.77
N VAL A 113 -11.95 3.78 -12.47
CA VAL A 113 -11.10 3.07 -13.42
C VAL A 113 -10.79 4.03 -14.56
N VAL A 114 -9.56 4.55 -14.60
CA VAL A 114 -9.08 5.39 -15.69
C VAL A 114 -8.51 4.45 -16.74
N ALA A 115 -9.22 4.30 -17.86
CA ALA A 115 -8.64 3.66 -19.03
C ALA A 115 -7.42 4.47 -19.49
N PRO A 116 -6.34 3.82 -19.98
CA PRO A 116 -5.22 4.52 -20.60
C PRO A 116 -5.74 5.51 -21.64
N VAL A 117 -5.19 6.73 -21.68
CA VAL A 117 -5.65 7.83 -22.55
C VAL A 117 -5.63 7.42 -24.04
N ASP A 118 -4.75 6.48 -24.39
CA ASP A 118 -4.58 5.94 -25.75
C ASP A 118 -5.02 4.47 -25.87
N ALA A 119 -5.81 3.96 -24.92
CA ALA A 119 -6.34 2.61 -25.04
C ALA A 119 -7.25 2.52 -26.27
N PRO A 120 -7.03 1.56 -27.19
CA PRO A 120 -7.96 1.30 -28.26
C PRO A 120 -9.36 1.04 -27.66
N PRO A 121 -10.44 1.47 -28.33
CA PRO A 121 -11.78 1.11 -27.91
C PRO A 121 -11.90 -0.41 -27.87
N ALA A 122 -12.55 -0.94 -26.83
CA ALA A 122 -12.78 -2.37 -26.71
C ALA A 122 -13.50 -2.89 -27.96
N PRO A 123 -13.04 -4.00 -28.57
CA PRO A 123 -13.68 -4.55 -29.75
C PRO A 123 -15.14 -4.96 -29.46
N PRO A 124 -16.03 -5.01 -30.46
CA PRO A 124 -17.37 -5.57 -30.29
C PRO A 124 -17.32 -7.02 -29.77
N PRO A 125 -18.28 -7.49 -28.95
CA PRO A 125 -18.28 -8.87 -28.42
C PRO A 125 -18.33 -9.96 -29.49
N ASP A 126 -18.82 -9.62 -30.69
CA ASP A 126 -18.92 -10.53 -31.83
C ASP A 126 -17.67 -10.47 -32.74
N ASP A 127 -16.69 -9.64 -32.39
CA ASP A 127 -15.44 -9.48 -33.14
C ASP A 127 -14.42 -10.56 -32.73
N PRO A 128 -13.78 -11.28 -33.68
CA PRO A 128 -12.74 -12.27 -33.37
C PRO A 128 -11.58 -11.72 -32.51
N SER A 129 -11.29 -10.42 -32.60
CA SER A 129 -10.27 -9.74 -31.77
C SER A 129 -10.66 -9.66 -30.29
N TRP A 130 -11.91 -9.94 -29.91
CA TRP A 130 -12.36 -10.00 -28.53
C TRP A 130 -11.64 -11.08 -27.72
N ASP A 131 -11.30 -12.21 -28.35
CA ASP A 131 -10.57 -13.31 -27.69
C ASP A 131 -9.10 -12.94 -27.39
N GLU A 132 -8.55 -12.02 -28.18
CA GLU A 132 -7.18 -11.49 -28.06
C GLU A 132 -7.11 -10.25 -27.16
N TRP A 133 -8.26 -9.64 -26.85
CA TRP A 133 -8.34 -8.46 -26.00
C TRP A 133 -8.04 -8.78 -24.53
N ASN A 134 -7.15 -8.02 -23.91
CA ASN A 134 -6.91 -8.06 -22.48
C ASN A 134 -7.65 -6.91 -21.78
N ALA A 135 -8.77 -7.24 -21.15
CA ALA A 135 -9.60 -6.27 -20.42
C ALA A 135 -8.87 -5.59 -19.25
N TRP A 136 -7.80 -6.18 -18.71
CA TRP A 136 -7.04 -5.62 -17.59
C TRP A 136 -6.01 -4.58 -18.00
N THR A 137 -5.41 -4.73 -19.20
CA THR A 137 -4.42 -3.78 -19.73
C THR A 137 -5.01 -2.83 -20.76
N ALA A 138 -6.26 -3.06 -21.18
CA ALA A 138 -6.93 -2.35 -22.27
C ALA A 138 -6.06 -2.35 -23.56
N SER A 139 -5.51 -3.52 -23.87
CA SER A 139 -4.64 -3.73 -25.02
C SER A 139 -4.87 -5.13 -25.60
N GLU A 140 -4.54 -5.31 -26.88
CA GLU A 140 -4.39 -6.64 -27.47
C GLU A 140 -3.26 -7.41 -26.75
N ARG A 141 -3.43 -8.71 -26.54
CA ARG A 141 -2.33 -9.57 -26.06
C ARG A 141 -1.30 -9.63 -27.17
N HIS A 142 -0.12 -9.04 -26.94
CA HIS A 142 1.04 -9.33 -27.80
C HIS A 142 1.30 -10.83 -27.74
N HIS A 143 1.10 -11.51 -28.86
CA HIS A 143 1.65 -12.83 -29.06
C HIS A 143 3.15 -12.63 -29.20
N ASP A 144 3.90 -12.88 -28.12
CA ASP A 144 5.35 -12.91 -28.19
C ASP A 144 5.71 -14.05 -29.15
N ALA A 145 6.00 -13.68 -30.40
CA ALA A 145 6.56 -14.58 -31.40
C ALA A 145 8.04 -14.81 -31.06
N GLU A 146 8.29 -15.45 -29.93
CA GLU A 146 9.59 -15.99 -29.54
C GLU A 146 9.46 -17.51 -29.53
N ASP A 147 9.44 -18.16 -30.69
CA ASP A 147 9.71 -19.62 -30.82
C ASP A 147 9.79 -20.13 -32.27
N ASP A 148 10.35 -19.36 -33.24
CA ASP A 148 10.49 -19.86 -34.63
C ASP A 148 11.89 -19.70 -35.26
N ASP A 149 12.94 -19.34 -34.49
CA ASP A 149 14.32 -19.33 -34.99
C ASP A 149 15.30 -20.02 -34.01
N GLN A 150 15.24 -21.37 -33.92
CA GLN A 150 16.37 -22.23 -33.49
C GLN A 150 16.39 -23.57 -34.23
#